data_AF-A0A4Y2I4L1-F1
#
_entry.id   AF-A0A4Y2I4L1-F1
#
_cell.length_a   1.000
_cell.length_b   1.000
_cell.length_c   1.000
_cell.angle_alpha   90.00
_cell.angle_beta   90.00
_cell.angle_gamma   90.00
#
_symmetry.space_group_name_H-M   'P 1'
#
loop_
_entity.id
_entity.type
_entity.pdbx_description
1 polymer ?
#
loop_
_entity_poly.entity_id
_entity_poly.type
_entity_poly.pdbx_seq_one_letter_code
_entity_poly.pdbx_strand_id
1 'polypeptide(L)'
;GCNPSLLDLSICSPDLLYEIKWTVHNDAFDSDHCPVEISFNHDNTKRPSVRHRIHWVKFGKSLNSILDMENDIHSIQSFEKLCNQEKNNNTLIQDMFSKKFPPWWSTECSYLLGKRGNFFAWQSNQDPIHIGKLPNTWQLNNEKESSI
;
A
#
# COMPACT_ATOMS: atom_id res chain seq x y z
N GLY A 1 -25.87 -4.35 27.56
CA GLY A 1 -25.51 -3.43 26.47
C GLY A 1 -24.59 -4.18 25.53
N CYS A 2 -24.92 -4.23 24.24
CA CYS A 2 -24.02 -4.73 23.22
C CYS A 2 -22.99 -3.63 22.95
N ASN A 3 -21.71 -3.91 23.20
CA ASN A 3 -20.64 -3.01 22.83
C ASN A 3 -20.23 -3.37 21.39
N PRO A 4 -20.60 -2.55 20.38
CA PRO A 4 -20.23 -2.85 19.02
C PRO A 4 -18.70 -2.84 18.89
N SER A 5 -18.17 -3.84 18.20
CA SER A 5 -16.74 -3.96 17.91
C SER A 5 -16.56 -4.07 16.40
N LEU A 6 -15.62 -3.31 15.84
CA LEU A 6 -15.24 -3.43 14.43
C LEU A 6 -14.19 -4.54 14.31
N LEU A 7 -14.62 -5.76 13.98
CA LEU A 7 -13.73 -6.93 13.86
C LEU A 7 -13.39 -7.26 12.41
N ASP A 8 -14.26 -6.88 11.47
CA ASP A 8 -14.10 -7.19 10.06
C ASP A 8 -13.15 -6.20 9.36
N LEU A 9 -12.09 -6.72 8.76
CA LEU A 9 -11.04 -5.93 8.10
C LEU A 9 -10.83 -6.42 6.66
N SER A 10 -10.91 -5.47 5.71
CA SER A 10 -10.49 -5.68 4.33
C SER A 10 -9.24 -4.87 4.02
N ILE A 11 -8.25 -5.51 3.41
CA ILE A 11 -6.96 -4.90 3.07
C ILE A 11 -6.84 -4.85 1.54
N CYS A 12 -6.52 -3.68 1.00
CA CYS A 12 -6.29 -3.47 -0.44
C CYS A 12 -4.91 -2.86 -0.70
N SER A 13 -4.46 -2.92 -1.96
CA SER A 13 -3.29 -2.14 -2.36
C SER A 13 -3.61 -0.64 -2.27
N PRO A 14 -2.60 0.22 -1.99
CA PRO A 14 -2.83 1.67 -1.90
C PRO A 14 -3.45 2.28 -3.15
N ASP A 15 -3.17 1.69 -4.32
CA ASP A 15 -3.70 2.16 -5.60
C ASP A 15 -5.21 1.94 -5.74
N LEU A 16 -5.77 0.91 -5.08
CA LEU A 16 -7.20 0.62 -5.11
C LEU A 16 -8.01 1.45 -4.10
N LEU A 17 -7.36 2.07 -3.11
CA LEU A 17 -8.04 2.78 -2.03
C LEU A 17 -8.97 3.89 -2.56
N TYR A 18 -8.59 4.57 -3.64
CA TYR A 18 -9.36 5.65 -4.25
C TYR A 18 -10.47 5.17 -5.19
N GLU A 19 -10.45 3.89 -5.56
CA GLU A 19 -11.44 3.26 -6.43
C GLU A 19 -12.51 2.51 -5.62
N ILE A 20 -12.26 2.30 -4.32
CA ILE A 20 -13.13 1.56 -3.41
C ILE A 20 -14.13 2.48 -2.71
N LYS A 21 -15.40 2.08 -2.74
CA LYS A 21 -16.43 2.51 -1.79
C LYS A 21 -16.76 1.32 -0.88
N TRP A 22 -16.97 1.59 0.40
CA TRP A 22 -17.35 0.54 1.35
C TRP A 22 -18.49 1.01 2.24
N THR A 23 -19.32 0.06 2.68
CA THR A 23 -20.41 0.28 3.62
C THR A 23 -20.56 -0.92 4.55
N VAL A 24 -21.00 -0.68 5.77
CA VAL A 24 -21.40 -1.74 6.72
C VAL A 24 -22.91 -1.71 6.81
N HIS A 25 -23.54 -2.85 6.56
CA HIS A 25 -24.98 -3.01 6.67
C HIS A 25 -25.36 -3.23 8.13
N ASN A 26 -26.40 -2.54 8.59
CA ASN A 26 -26.87 -2.68 9.99
C ASN A 26 -27.76 -3.91 10.22
N ASP A 27 -28.05 -4.66 9.16
CA ASP A 27 -28.82 -5.90 9.23
C ASP A 27 -27.87 -7.09 9.15
N ALA A 28 -27.81 -7.86 10.24
CA ALA A 28 -26.98 -9.06 10.33
C ALA A 28 -27.67 -10.32 9.78
N PHE A 29 -28.96 -10.26 9.45
CA PHE A 29 -29.75 -11.35 8.84
C PHE A 29 -29.55 -12.73 9.54
N ASP A 30 -29.48 -12.73 10.87
CA ASP A 30 -29.23 -13.90 11.77
C ASP A 30 -27.76 -14.24 12.08
N SER A 31 -26.80 -13.39 11.71
CA SER A 31 -25.40 -13.47 12.15
C SER A 31 -25.13 -12.62 13.41
N ASP A 32 -24.04 -12.90 14.11
CA ASP A 32 -23.46 -12.00 15.14
C ASP A 32 -22.54 -10.91 14.53
N HIS A 33 -22.30 -10.98 13.21
CA HIS A 33 -21.54 -10.00 12.43
C HIS A 33 -22.40 -9.28 11.38
N CYS A 34 -22.13 -7.98 11.20
CA CYS A 34 -22.74 -7.15 10.17
C CYS A 34 -22.01 -7.30 8.82
N PRO A 35 -22.71 -7.46 7.68
CA PRO A 35 -22.08 -7.55 6.36
C PRO A 35 -21.30 -6.27 5.99
N VAL A 36 -20.08 -6.45 5.50
CA VAL A 36 -19.27 -5.39 4.88
C VAL A 36 -19.38 -5.51 3.36
N GLU A 37 -19.89 -4.47 2.71
CA GLU A 37 -19.95 -4.38 1.25
C GLU A 37 -18.81 -3.50 0.73
N ILE A 38 -18.14 -3.96 -0.32
CA ILE A 38 -17.07 -3.24 -1.02
C ILE A 38 -17.43 -3.19 -2.50
N SER A 39 -17.50 -1.99 -3.05
CA SER A 39 -17.75 -1.73 -4.46
C SER A 39 -16.61 -0.95 -5.09
N PHE A 40 -16.37 -1.20 -6.38
CA PHE A 40 -15.32 -0.54 -7.15
C PHE A 40 -15.95 0.38 -8.19
N ASN A 41 -15.54 1.64 -8.20
CA ASN A 41 -15.96 2.58 -9.22
C ASN A 41 -14.98 2.48 -10.41
N HIS A 42 -15.24 1.60 -11.37
CA HIS A 42 -14.44 1.44 -12.59
C HIS A 42 -14.68 2.59 -13.59
N ASP A 43 -14.81 3.82 -13.11
CA ASP A 43 -14.84 4.99 -13.98
C ASP A 43 -13.39 5.38 -14.28
N ASN A 44 -13.03 5.35 -15.57
CA ASN A 44 -11.70 5.56 -16.17
C ASN A 44 -10.99 6.89 -15.81
N THR A 45 -11.50 7.68 -14.87
CA THR A 45 -10.84 8.87 -14.37
C THR A 45 -9.72 8.46 -13.42
N LYS A 46 -8.54 8.18 -13.97
CA LYS A 46 -7.29 8.04 -13.24
C LYS A 46 -7.02 9.31 -12.45
N ARG A 47 -7.53 9.42 -11.22
CA ARG A 47 -7.03 10.43 -10.29
C ARG A 47 -5.54 10.15 -10.07
N PRO A 48 -4.70 11.19 -9.94
CA PRO A 48 -3.35 10.99 -9.43
C PRO A 48 -3.48 10.25 -8.10
N SER A 49 -2.93 9.03 -8.02
CA SER A 49 -2.85 8.30 -6.76
C SER A 49 -1.92 9.14 -5.87
N VAL A 50 -2.44 9.64 -4.76
CA VAL A 50 -1.63 10.37 -3.79
C VAL A 50 -1.41 9.42 -2.64
N ARG A 51 -0.16 9.16 -2.25
CA ARG A 51 0.12 8.32 -1.11
C ARG A 51 0.35 9.18 0.12
N HIS A 52 -0.53 9.01 1.10
CA HIS A 52 -0.32 9.54 2.44
C HIS A 52 0.57 8.56 3.22
N ARG A 53 1.68 9.06 3.78
CA ARG A 53 2.58 8.28 4.63
C ARG A 53 2.81 9.00 5.95
N ILE A 54 2.34 8.39 7.04
CA ILE A 54 2.59 8.89 8.39
C ILE A 54 4.00 8.45 8.83
N HIS A 55 4.78 9.40 9.35
CA HIS A 55 6.04 9.09 10.02
C HIS A 55 5.79 8.69 11.47
N TRP A 56 5.40 7.43 11.70
CA TRP A 56 4.95 6.91 13.01
C TRP A 56 5.87 7.23 14.20
N VAL A 57 7.19 7.16 14.01
CA VAL A 57 8.16 7.49 15.08
C VAL A 57 8.11 8.98 15.45
N LYS A 58 7.87 9.87 14.48
CA LYS A 58 7.80 11.32 14.72
C LYS A 58 6.45 11.68 15.33
N PHE A 59 5.38 11.07 14.80
CA PHE A 59 4.04 11.17 15.35
C PHE A 59 3.99 10.79 16.84
N GLY A 60 4.51 9.61 17.21
CA GLY A 60 4.51 9.17 18.61
C GLY A 60 5.30 10.10 19.54
N LYS A 61 6.48 10.56 19.08
CA LYS A 61 7.28 11.55 19.84
C LYS A 61 6.55 12.88 20.02
N SER A 62 5.90 13.37 18.96
CA SER A 62 5.16 14.64 18.97
C SER A 62 3.97 14.57 19.92
N LEU A 63 3.17 13.51 19.82
CA LEU A 63 2.04 13.29 20.72
C LEU A 63 2.46 13.18 22.18
N ASN A 64 3.46 12.35 22.48
CA ASN A 64 3.93 12.20 23.86
C ASN A 64 4.45 13.52 24.42
N SER A 65 5.20 14.30 23.62
CA SER A 65 5.67 15.62 24.05
C SER A 65 4.53 16.60 24.36
N ILE A 66 3.39 16.51 23.67
CA ILE A 66 2.22 17.36 23.94
C ILE A 66 1.52 16.88 25.21
N LEU A 67 1.34 15.57 25.35
CA LEU A 67 0.72 14.96 26.54
C LEU A 67 1.54 15.22 27.81
N ASP A 68 2.88 15.25 27.71
CA ASP A 68 3.78 15.54 28.83
C ASP A 68 3.74 17.02 29.24
N MET A 69 3.36 17.92 28.32
CA MET A 69 3.28 19.37 28.55
C MET A 69 1.87 19.85 28.92
N GLU A 70 0.85 19.15 28.44
CA GLU A 70 -0.56 19.53 28.53
C GLU A 70 -1.28 18.59 29.49
N ASN A 71 -1.28 18.93 30.78
CA ASN A 71 -1.97 18.17 31.85
C ASN A 71 -3.51 18.15 31.74
N ASP A 72 -4.10 18.72 30.68
CA ASP A 72 -5.46 19.26 30.69
C ASP A 72 -6.31 18.83 29.47
N ILE A 73 -6.09 17.63 28.94
CA ILE A 73 -7.01 17.02 27.97
C ILE A 73 -8.26 16.52 28.71
N HIS A 74 -9.21 17.42 28.93
CA HIS A 74 -10.42 17.18 29.73
C HIS A 74 -11.52 16.38 29.04
N SER A 75 -11.35 16.01 27.77
CA SER A 75 -12.38 15.25 27.03
C SER A 75 -11.81 14.36 25.94
N ILE A 76 -12.54 13.28 25.63
CA ILE A 76 -12.22 12.38 24.52
C ILE A 76 -12.22 13.11 23.17
N GLN A 77 -13.11 14.09 22.98
CA GLN A 77 -13.19 14.87 21.74
C GLN A 77 -11.94 15.75 21.55
N SER A 78 -11.45 16.34 22.65
CA SER A 78 -10.19 17.11 22.63
C SER A 78 -9.01 16.22 22.27
N PHE A 79 -8.97 15.01 22.84
CA PHE A 79 -7.94 14.02 22.54
C PHE A 79 -7.97 13.57 21.07
N GLU A 80 -9.15 13.23 20.55
CA GLU A 80 -9.32 12.84 19.14
C GLU A 80 -8.90 13.96 18.18
N LYS A 81 -9.23 15.22 18.52
CA LYS A 81 -8.84 16.38 17.73
C LYS A 81 -7.31 16.53 17.71
N LEU A 82 -6.66 16.40 18.86
CA LEU A 82 -5.20 16.42 18.97
C LEU A 82 -4.56 15.30 18.14
N CYS A 83 -5.01 14.06 18.30
CA CYS A 83 -4.51 12.92 17.52
C CYS A 83 -4.65 13.14 16.02
N ASN A 84 -5.78 13.70 15.56
CA ASN A 84 -6.00 14.00 14.16
C ASN A 84 -5.10 15.13 13.65
N GLN A 85 -4.88 16.18 14.44
CA GLN A 85 -3.95 17.26 14.11
C GLN A 85 -2.52 16.73 13.98
N GLU A 86 -2.05 15.96 14.96
CA GLU A 86 -0.70 15.41 14.94
C GLU A 86 -0.51 14.37 13.85
N LYS A 87 -1.53 13.57 13.55
CA LYS A 87 -1.53 12.67 12.40
C LYS A 87 -1.29 13.45 11.11
N ASN A 88 -2.00 14.56 10.90
CA ASN A 88 -1.86 15.38 9.71
C ASN A 88 -0.48 16.06 9.63
N ASN A 89 0.00 16.63 10.75
CA ASN A 89 1.33 17.27 10.84
C ASN A 89 2.49 16.31 10.53
N ASN A 90 2.28 15.01 10.79
CA ASN A 90 3.28 13.97 10.58
C ASN A 90 2.99 13.11 9.33
N THR A 91 2.02 13.50 8.51
CA THR A 91 1.70 12.85 7.24
C THR A 91 2.44 13.55 6.10
N LEU A 92 3.28 12.81 5.40
CA LEU A 92 3.83 13.22 4.12
C LEU A 92 2.86 12.85 3.00
N ILE A 93 2.58 13.82 2.13
CA ILE A 93 1.79 13.63 0.92
C ILE A 93 2.78 13.44 -0.22
N GLN A 94 2.77 12.27 -0.84
CA GLN A 94 3.65 11.95 -1.95
C GLN A 94 2.81 11.64 -3.19
N ASP A 95 3.02 12.39 -4.27
CA ASP A 95 2.44 12.06 -5.57
C ASP A 95 2.98 10.71 -6.03
N MET A 96 2.09 9.72 -6.21
CA MET A 96 2.47 8.48 -6.87
C MET A 96 2.49 8.76 -8.37
N PHE A 97 3.65 9.15 -8.88
CA PHE A 97 3.97 8.82 -10.26
C PHE A 97 3.80 7.30 -10.39
N SER A 98 3.15 6.87 -11.47
CA SER A 98 2.66 5.51 -11.80
C SER A 98 3.69 4.37 -11.82
N LYS A 99 4.62 4.33 -10.87
CA LYS A 99 5.49 3.19 -10.63
C LYS A 99 4.60 2.08 -10.10
N LYS A 100 4.21 1.17 -11.00
CA LYS A 100 3.64 -0.13 -10.68
C LYS A 100 4.66 -0.87 -9.82
N PHE A 101 4.56 -0.71 -8.51
CA PHE A 101 5.30 -1.55 -7.58
C PHE A 101 4.62 -2.92 -7.62
N PRO A 102 5.37 -3.99 -7.88
CA PRO A 102 4.77 -5.30 -7.87
C PRO A 102 4.33 -5.63 -6.43
N PRO A 103 3.24 -6.39 -6.27
CA PRO A 103 2.63 -6.63 -4.97
C PRO A 103 3.63 -7.25 -3.99
N TRP A 104 3.60 -6.75 -2.75
CA TRP A 104 4.53 -7.12 -1.68
C TRP A 104 4.42 -8.58 -1.22
N TRP A 105 3.34 -9.27 -1.58
CA TRP A 105 3.00 -10.60 -1.08
C TRP A 105 3.39 -11.76 -1.99
N SER A 106 4.03 -11.52 -3.14
CA SER A 106 4.54 -12.63 -3.96
C SER A 106 6.07 -12.65 -4.02
N THR A 107 6.64 -13.79 -3.62
CA THR A 107 8.06 -14.12 -3.74
C THR A 107 8.55 -14.02 -5.18
N GLU A 108 7.70 -14.38 -6.15
CA GLU A 108 7.92 -14.19 -7.58
C GLU A 108 8.25 -12.74 -7.94
N CYS A 109 7.51 -11.78 -7.38
CA CYS A 109 7.70 -10.36 -7.68
C CYS A 109 9.01 -9.79 -7.10
N SER A 110 9.37 -10.18 -5.88
CA SER A 110 10.65 -9.81 -5.27
C SER A 110 11.85 -10.39 -6.02
N TYR A 111 11.74 -11.64 -6.48
CA TYR A 111 12.76 -12.29 -7.31
C TYR A 111 12.94 -11.59 -8.67
N LEU A 112 11.83 -11.26 -9.35
CA LEU A 112 11.87 -10.54 -10.63
C LEU A 112 12.40 -9.11 -10.48
N LEU A 113 12.10 -8.42 -9.38
CA LEU A 113 12.70 -7.11 -9.06
C LEU A 113 14.21 -7.20 -8.87
N GLY A 114 14.70 -8.23 -8.15
CA GLY A 114 16.12 -8.50 -7.99
C GLY A 114 16.83 -8.75 -9.31
N LYS A 115 16.19 -9.51 -10.22
CA LYS A 115 16.71 -9.71 -11.58
C LYS A 115 16.73 -8.44 -12.42
N ARG A 116 15.75 -7.55 -12.27
CA ARG A 116 15.70 -6.28 -13.00
C ARG A 116 16.83 -5.33 -12.62
N GLY A 117 17.20 -5.29 -11.33
CA GLY A 117 18.39 -4.56 -10.87
C GLY A 117 19.68 -5.08 -11.51
N ASN A 118 19.82 -6.40 -11.63
CA ASN A 118 20.97 -7.04 -12.25
C ASN A 118 21.04 -6.82 -13.77
N PHE A 119 19.90 -6.74 -14.47
CA PHE A 119 19.87 -6.42 -15.90
C PHE A 119 20.33 -5.00 -16.19
N PHE A 120 19.83 -4.01 -15.46
CA PHE A 120 20.26 -2.61 -15.66
C PHE A 120 21.71 -2.38 -15.22
N ALA A 121 22.17 -3.02 -14.14
CA ALA A 121 23.56 -2.98 -13.72
C ALA A 121 24.50 -3.66 -14.75
N TRP A 122 24.04 -4.74 -15.40
CA TRP A 122 24.76 -5.34 -16.52
C TRP A 122 24.80 -4.41 -17.73
N GLN A 123 23.69 -3.77 -18.07
CA GLN A 123 23.59 -2.87 -19.23
C GLN A 123 24.39 -1.56 -19.04
N SER A 124 24.51 -1.05 -17.81
CA SER A 124 25.34 0.13 -17.49
C SER A 124 26.83 -0.17 -17.43
N ASN A 125 27.22 -1.45 -17.27
CA ASN A 125 28.61 -1.90 -17.26
C ASN A 125 29.09 -2.42 -18.64
N GLN A 126 28.28 -2.30 -19.69
CA GLN A 126 28.67 -2.61 -21.06
C GLN A 126 29.12 -1.30 -21.74
N ASP A 127 30.43 -1.15 -21.95
CA ASP A 127 30.97 -0.10 -22.81
C ASP A 127 30.38 -0.20 -24.23
N PRO A 128 30.24 0.92 -25.00
CA PRO A 128 29.43 0.95 -26.23
C PRO A 128 30.02 0.20 -27.43
N ILE A 129 31.07 -0.58 -27.27
CA ILE A 129 31.84 -1.16 -28.38
C ILE A 129 31.83 -2.68 -28.25
N HIS A 130 30.70 -3.29 -28.59
CA HIS A 130 30.60 -4.56 -29.33
C HIS A 130 29.16 -5.08 -29.25
N ILE A 131 28.35 -4.72 -30.26
CA ILE A 131 27.07 -5.38 -30.50
C ILE A 131 27.38 -6.76 -31.08
N GLY A 132 27.42 -7.79 -30.23
CA GLY A 132 27.80 -9.12 -30.67
C GLY A 132 27.52 -10.21 -29.64
N LYS A 133 26.28 -10.72 -29.69
CA LYS A 133 25.76 -11.95 -29.03
C LYS A 133 25.37 -11.82 -27.54
N LEU A 134 24.09 -12.07 -27.30
CA LEU A 134 23.52 -12.32 -25.97
C LEU A 134 24.15 -13.59 -25.33
N PRO A 135 24.31 -13.65 -24.00
CA PRO A 135 24.78 -14.85 -23.32
C PRO A 135 23.80 -16.01 -23.50
N ASN A 136 24.34 -17.20 -23.77
CA ASN A 136 23.62 -18.45 -24.09
C ASN A 136 22.65 -18.96 -22.99
N THR A 137 22.57 -18.28 -21.83
CA THR A 137 21.73 -18.68 -20.70
C THR A 137 20.26 -18.25 -20.85
N TRP A 138 19.90 -17.51 -21.89
CA TRP A 138 18.52 -17.06 -22.15
C TRP A 138 17.81 -17.79 -23.30
N GLN A 139 18.48 -18.74 -23.97
CA GLN A 139 17.88 -19.53 -25.06
C GLN A 139 17.26 -20.87 -24.62
N LEU A 140 17.41 -21.26 -23.35
CA LEU A 140 16.81 -22.48 -22.84
C LEU A 140 15.51 -22.13 -22.11
N ASN A 141 14.38 -22.20 -22.81
CA ASN A 141 13.06 -22.58 -22.25
C ASN A 141 11.88 -22.60 -23.24
N ASN A 142 12.09 -22.63 -24.57
CA ASN A 142 10.98 -22.68 -25.54
C ASN A 142 10.86 -23.99 -26.35
N GLU A 143 11.50 -25.10 -25.95
CA GLU A 143 11.45 -26.36 -26.73
C GLU A 143 10.92 -27.60 -25.97
N LYS A 144 10.06 -27.43 -24.94
CA LYS A 144 9.45 -28.59 -24.25
C LYS A 144 7.93 -28.51 -24.06
N GLU A 145 7.20 -27.92 -25.01
CA GLU A 145 5.73 -28.04 -25.08
C GLU A 145 5.21 -28.61 -26.41
N SER A 146 6.02 -29.44 -27.07
CA SER A 146 5.58 -30.20 -28.26
C SER A 146 5.97 -31.67 -28.12
N SER A 147 5.29 -32.42 -27.25
CA SER A 147 5.06 -33.88 -27.30
C SER A 147 4.61 -34.38 -25.93
N ILE A 148 3.29 -34.37 -25.66
CA ILE A 148 2.45 -35.53 -25.29
C ILE A 148 1.03 -35.20 -25.73
#